data_AF-A0AAE0UZZ3-F1
#
_entry.id   AF-A0AAE0UZZ3-F1
#
_cell.length_a   1.000
_cell.length_b   1.000
_cell.length_c   1.000
_cell.angle_alpha   90.00
_cell.angle_beta   90.00
_cell.angle_gamma   90.00
#
_symmetry.space_group_name_H-M   'P 1'
#
loop_
_entity.id
_entity.type
_entity.pdbx_description
1 polymer ?
#
loop_
_entity_poly.entity_id
_entity_poly.type
_entity_poly.pdbx_seq_one_letter_code
_entity_poly.pdbx_strand_id
1 'polypeptide(L)'
;FLVLELMPTFFMLNDIMSVELIPYGNAEEKQVGDKYAFTCQHGPDECLGNMIETCVMNKVPKAAVPVIYCMEAAENVVKAAESCLALFSPETSFGDIMACVNGDEGNQLMHQNAKKTAALQPPHQYVPWITINGEHTDELQQKAMDSLFLLVCSLYKGETPAACKLGKKAVKTSYC
;
A
#
# COMPACT_ATOMS: atom_id res chain seq x y z
N PHE A 1 -7.17 -4.50 5.61
CA PHE A 1 -5.73 -4.87 5.63
C PHE A 1 -4.84 -3.64 5.78
N LEU A 2 -4.80 -2.69 4.83
CA LEU A 2 -3.87 -1.56 4.86
C LEU A 2 -3.91 -0.76 6.18
N VAL A 3 -5.11 -0.34 6.60
CA VAL A 3 -5.32 0.50 7.80
C VAL A 3 -5.10 -0.27 9.10
N LEU A 4 -5.59 -1.52 9.18
CA LEU A 4 -5.66 -2.26 10.45
C LEU A 4 -4.49 -3.23 10.68
N GLU A 5 -3.87 -3.75 9.62
CA GLU A 5 -2.78 -4.73 9.71
C GLU A 5 -1.44 -4.11 9.29
N LEU A 6 -1.39 -3.53 8.09
CA LEU A 6 -0.13 -3.03 7.54
C LEU A 6 0.40 -1.83 8.32
N MET A 7 -0.43 -0.80 8.55
CA MET A 7 0.05 0.43 9.17
C MET A 7 0.54 0.25 10.61
N PRO A 8 -0.20 -0.43 11.52
CA PRO A 8 0.29 -0.67 12.87
C PRO A 8 1.56 -1.51 12.87
N THR A 9 1.66 -2.50 11.98
CA THR A 9 2.87 -3.31 11.83
C THR A 9 4.05 -2.47 11.34
N PHE A 10 3.84 -1.62 10.34
CA PHE A 10 4.88 -0.73 9.80
C PHE A 10 5.43 0.21 10.88
N PHE A 11 4.57 0.84 11.68
CA PHE A 11 5.04 1.70 12.78
C PHE A 11 5.89 0.95 13.82
N MET A 12 5.58 -0.32 14.07
CA MET A 12 6.26 -1.10 15.10
C MET A 12 7.53 -1.79 14.60
N LEU A 13 7.60 -2.13 13.31
CA LEU A 13 8.59 -3.04 12.73
C LEU A 13 9.29 -2.50 11.47
N ASN A 14 9.20 -1.20 11.14
CA ASN A 14 9.83 -0.65 9.91
C ASN A 14 11.33 -0.96 9.77
N ASP A 15 12.07 -1.14 10.86
CA ASP A 15 13.49 -1.49 10.86
C ASP A 15 13.76 -2.89 10.29
N ILE A 16 12.75 -3.76 10.25
CA ILE A 16 12.87 -5.16 9.82
C ILE A 16 11.95 -5.53 8.66
N MET A 17 11.28 -4.55 8.04
CA MET A 17 10.41 -4.78 6.89
C MET A 17 10.54 -3.66 5.86
N SER A 18 10.42 -4.02 4.58
CA SER A 18 10.23 -3.07 3.49
C SER A 18 8.84 -3.27 2.91
N VAL A 19 8.16 -2.16 2.60
CA VAL A 19 6.81 -2.17 2.04
C VAL A 19 6.85 -1.59 0.65
N GLU A 20 6.30 -2.32 -0.31
CA GLU A 20 5.98 -1.82 -1.65
C GLU A 20 4.47 -1.92 -1.83
N LEU A 21 3.82 -0.77 -2.05
CA LEU A 21 2.41 -0.70 -2.41
C LEU A 21 2.29 -0.62 -3.93
N ILE A 22 1.31 -1.31 -4.51
CA ILE A 22 1.03 -1.25 -5.96
C ILE A 22 -0.44 -0.87 -6.16
N PRO A 23 -0.78 0.44 -6.12
CA PRO A 23 -2.15 0.91 -6.36
C PRO A 23 -2.56 0.64 -7.81
N TYR A 24 -3.35 -0.42 -8.01
CA TYR A 24 -3.90 -0.82 -9.30
C TYR A 24 -5.04 -1.82 -9.07
N GLY A 25 -4.77 -2.87 -8.28
CA GLY A 25 -5.74 -3.89 -7.93
C GLY A 25 -6.32 -4.58 -9.15
N ASN A 26 -7.65 -4.60 -9.22
CA ASN A 26 -8.38 -5.22 -10.32
C ASN A 26 -8.70 -4.24 -11.48
N ALA A 27 -7.97 -3.13 -11.57
CA ALA A 27 -8.11 -2.23 -12.72
C ALA A 27 -7.71 -2.93 -14.01
N GLU A 28 -8.25 -2.45 -15.12
CA GLU A 28 -7.87 -2.85 -16.46
C GLU A 28 -7.26 -1.65 -17.20
N GLU A 29 -6.32 -1.92 -18.10
CA GLU A 29 -5.75 -0.89 -18.97
C GLU A 29 -5.98 -1.21 -20.44
N LYS A 30 -6.10 -0.14 -21.24
CA LYS A 30 -6.14 -0.22 -22.70
C LYS A 30 -5.27 0.88 -23.29
N GLN A 31 -4.43 0.51 -24.25
CA GLN A 31 -3.65 1.50 -24.99
C GLN A 31 -4.56 2.33 -25.92
N VAL A 32 -4.46 3.65 -25.83
CA VAL A 32 -5.18 4.64 -26.63
C VAL A 32 -4.17 5.66 -27.16
N GLY A 33 -3.73 5.45 -28.40
CA GLY A 33 -2.60 6.21 -28.97
C GLY A 33 -1.31 5.94 -28.18
N ASP A 34 -0.66 7.00 -27.73
CA ASP A 34 0.59 6.93 -26.96
C ASP A 34 0.36 6.83 -25.43
N LYS A 35 -0.90 6.76 -24.99
CA LYS A 35 -1.28 6.71 -23.57
C LYS A 35 -2.09 5.45 -23.24
N TYR A 36 -2.28 5.21 -21.95
CA TYR A 36 -3.15 4.16 -21.43
C TYR A 36 -4.41 4.76 -20.81
N ALA A 37 -5.56 4.17 -21.13
CA ALA A 37 -6.82 4.44 -20.45
C ALA A 37 -7.05 3.35 -19.41
N PHE A 38 -7.40 3.74 -18.19
CA PHE A 38 -7.64 2.82 -17.06
C PHE A 38 -9.12 2.74 -16.73
N THR A 39 -9.59 1.54 -16.43
CA THR A 39 -10.96 1.27 -15.96
C THR A 39 -10.89 0.52 -14.64
N CYS A 40 -11.61 1.00 -13.61
CA CYS A 40 -11.55 0.46 -12.26
C CYS A 40 -12.95 -0.03 -11.82
N GLN A 41 -12.99 -1.01 -10.93
CA GLN A 41 -14.22 -1.73 -10.56
C GLN A 41 -15.24 -0.86 -9.81
N HIS A 42 -14.75 0.14 -9.08
CA HIS A 42 -15.51 1.10 -8.28
C HIS A 42 -15.63 2.47 -8.97
N GLY A 43 -15.34 2.54 -10.28
CA GLY A 43 -15.55 3.73 -11.10
C GLY A 43 -14.36 4.69 -11.15
N PRO A 44 -14.56 5.91 -11.66
CA PRO A 44 -13.48 6.85 -11.96
C PRO A 44 -12.75 7.38 -10.72
N ASP A 45 -13.43 7.47 -9.57
CA ASP A 45 -12.83 7.95 -8.33
C ASP A 45 -11.78 6.97 -7.79
N GLU A 46 -11.99 5.65 -7.96
CA GLU A 46 -10.97 4.64 -7.64
C GLU A 46 -9.75 4.77 -8.56
N CYS A 47 -9.96 4.95 -9.87
CA CYS A 47 -8.84 5.18 -10.79
C CYS A 47 -8.06 6.45 -10.44
N LEU A 48 -8.75 7.52 -10.03
CA LEU A 48 -8.13 8.75 -9.58
C LEU A 48 -7.36 8.53 -8.26
N GLY A 49 -7.94 7.82 -7.30
CA GLY A 49 -7.30 7.43 -6.04
C GLY A 49 -6.01 6.66 -6.29
N ASN A 50 -6.07 5.58 -7.08
CA ASN A 50 -4.89 4.81 -7.49
C ASN A 50 -3.81 5.71 -8.11
N MET A 51 -4.21 6.66 -8.97
CA MET A 51 -3.26 7.55 -9.66
C MET A 51 -2.60 8.53 -8.68
N ILE A 52 -3.37 9.10 -7.76
CA ILE A 52 -2.84 9.98 -6.70
C ILE A 52 -1.85 9.20 -5.84
N GLU A 53 -2.21 8.02 -5.35
CA GLU A 53 -1.33 7.19 -4.52
C GLU A 53 -0.04 6.81 -5.27
N THR A 54 -0.16 6.42 -6.54
CA THR A 54 0.98 6.14 -7.41
C THR A 54 1.92 7.35 -7.54
N CYS A 55 1.36 8.55 -7.76
CA CYS A 55 2.14 9.78 -7.83
C CYS A 55 2.75 10.18 -6.48
N VAL A 56 2.04 9.97 -5.37
CA VAL A 56 2.56 10.16 -4.00
C VAL A 56 3.77 9.25 -3.76
N MET A 57 3.69 7.97 -4.13
CA MET A 57 4.81 7.04 -4.03
C MET A 57 6.05 7.50 -4.78
N ASN A 58 5.87 8.07 -5.97
CA ASN A 58 6.96 8.55 -6.80
C ASN A 58 7.55 9.89 -6.31
N LYS A 59 6.70 10.85 -5.91
CA LYS A 59 7.15 12.20 -5.52
C LYS A 59 7.67 12.28 -4.09
N VAL A 60 7.08 11.52 -3.17
CA VAL A 60 7.40 11.58 -1.73
C VAL A 60 7.65 10.18 -1.15
N PRO A 61 8.61 9.40 -1.69
CA PRO A 61 8.77 7.97 -1.38
C PRO A 61 8.98 7.68 0.11
N LYS A 62 9.61 8.60 0.86
CA LYS A 62 9.84 8.45 2.31
C LYS A 62 8.58 8.62 3.15
N ALA A 63 7.63 9.42 2.68
CA ALA A 63 6.36 9.72 3.37
C ALA A 63 5.17 9.02 2.72
N ALA A 64 5.35 8.28 1.63
CA ALA A 64 4.27 7.72 0.84
C ALA A 64 3.36 6.79 1.65
N VAL A 65 3.93 5.84 2.41
CA VAL A 65 3.16 4.88 3.23
C VAL A 65 2.21 5.61 4.22
N PRO A 66 2.68 6.53 5.08
CA PRO A 66 1.78 7.24 5.99
C PRO A 66 0.78 8.17 5.29
N VAL A 67 1.15 8.80 4.15
CA VAL A 67 0.20 9.60 3.34
C VAL A 67 -0.93 8.72 2.82
N ILE A 68 -0.61 7.61 2.16
CA ILE A 68 -1.59 6.70 1.56
C ILE A 68 -2.48 6.08 2.64
N TYR A 69 -1.90 5.68 3.77
CA TYR A 69 -2.67 5.22 4.92
C TYR A 69 -3.70 6.25 5.39
N CYS A 70 -3.31 7.52 5.50
CA CYS A 70 -4.21 8.58 5.92
C CYS A 70 -5.37 8.78 4.93
N MET A 71 -5.09 8.68 3.63
CA MET A 71 -6.12 8.75 2.59
C MET A 71 -7.10 7.58 2.73
N GLU A 72 -6.57 6.36 2.85
CA GLU A 72 -7.34 5.11 2.91
C GLU A 72 -8.10 4.91 4.24
N ALA A 73 -7.73 5.65 5.28
CA ALA A 73 -8.47 5.70 6.53
C ALA A 73 -9.62 6.73 6.52
N ALA A 74 -9.69 7.60 5.51
CA ALA A 74 -10.72 8.62 5.41
C ALA A 74 -12.01 8.08 4.78
N GLU A 75 -13.14 8.75 5.04
CA GLU A 75 -14.42 8.44 4.39
C GLU A 75 -14.35 8.65 2.87
N ASN A 76 -13.54 9.60 2.40
CA ASN A 76 -13.30 9.85 0.99
C ASN A 76 -11.80 9.99 0.71
N VAL A 77 -11.24 8.94 0.12
CA VAL A 77 -9.80 8.78 -0.16
C VAL A 77 -9.25 9.95 -0.99
N VAL A 78 -9.92 10.29 -2.10
CA VAL A 78 -9.47 11.35 -3.01
C VAL A 78 -9.52 12.73 -2.34
N LYS A 79 -10.60 13.06 -1.62
CA LYS A 79 -10.73 14.35 -0.93
C LYS A 79 -9.73 14.52 0.22
N ALA A 80 -9.30 13.43 0.83
CA ALA A 80 -8.31 13.44 1.91
C ALA A 80 -6.87 13.61 1.41
N ALA A 81 -6.60 13.40 0.11
CA ALA A 81 -5.25 13.38 -0.44
C ALA A 81 -4.42 14.63 -0.09
N GLU A 82 -4.98 15.82 -0.27
CA GLU A 82 -4.26 17.08 -0.03
C GLU A 82 -3.92 17.26 1.46
N SER A 83 -4.89 17.05 2.36
CA SER A 83 -4.67 17.20 3.79
C SER A 83 -3.73 16.13 4.36
N CYS A 84 -3.82 14.89 3.85
CA CYS A 84 -2.91 13.82 4.21
C CYS A 84 -1.48 14.08 3.72
N LEU A 85 -1.31 14.59 2.49
CA LEU A 85 -0.01 15.02 2.00
C LEU A 85 0.58 16.12 2.89
N ALA A 86 -0.21 17.15 3.21
CA ALA A 86 0.22 18.25 4.05
C ALA A 86 0.61 17.80 5.47
N LEU A 87 -0.01 16.74 5.99
CA LEU A 87 0.29 16.20 7.32
C LEU A 87 1.67 15.51 7.39
N PHE A 88 2.04 14.76 6.35
CA PHE A 88 3.25 13.91 6.38
C PHE A 88 4.39 14.40 5.48
N SER A 89 4.13 15.34 4.58
CA SER A 89 5.09 15.92 3.65
C SER A 89 4.77 17.41 3.38
N PRO A 90 4.73 18.26 4.42
CA PRO A 90 4.25 19.65 4.35
C PRO A 90 5.02 20.54 3.37
N GLU A 91 6.25 20.17 3.03
CA GLU A 91 7.10 20.87 2.05
C GLU A 91 6.71 20.58 0.59
N THR A 92 5.92 19.54 0.34
CA THR A 92 5.50 19.14 -1.01
C THR A 92 4.18 19.79 -1.37
N SER A 93 4.12 20.46 -2.52
CA SER A 93 2.88 21.03 -3.03
C SER A 93 1.95 19.92 -3.53
N PHE A 94 0.68 19.95 -3.13
CA PHE A 94 -0.33 19.06 -3.73
C PHE A 94 -0.46 19.28 -5.25
N GLY A 95 -0.15 20.49 -5.73
CA GLY A 95 -0.06 20.80 -7.15
C GLY A 95 0.96 19.92 -7.89
N ASP A 96 2.07 19.53 -7.26
CA ASP A 96 3.07 18.65 -7.88
C ASP A 96 2.56 17.22 -8.03
N ILE A 97 1.76 16.75 -7.07
CA ILE A 97 1.06 15.46 -7.17
C ILE A 97 0.05 15.51 -8.31
N MET A 98 -0.77 16.56 -8.38
CA MET A 98 -1.77 16.70 -9.43
C MET A 98 -1.16 16.92 -10.82
N ALA A 99 0.02 17.53 -10.91
CA ALA A 99 0.77 17.62 -12.17
C ALA A 99 1.22 16.23 -12.65
N CYS A 100 1.66 15.36 -11.74
CA CYS A 100 1.95 13.97 -12.06
C CYS A 100 0.68 13.21 -12.49
N VAL A 101 -0.42 13.33 -11.73
CA VAL A 101 -1.70 12.65 -11.99
C VAL A 101 -2.25 12.98 -13.38
N ASN A 102 -2.20 14.26 -13.77
CA ASN A 102 -2.72 14.73 -15.05
C ASN A 102 -1.71 14.60 -16.22
N GLY A 103 -0.45 14.28 -15.90
CA GLY A 103 0.66 14.23 -16.84
C GLY A 103 0.95 12.83 -17.38
N ASP A 104 1.92 12.77 -18.29
CA ASP A 104 2.40 11.50 -18.85
C ASP A 104 3.12 10.64 -17.80
N GLU A 105 3.73 11.28 -16.79
CA GLU A 105 4.39 10.62 -15.67
C GLU A 105 3.42 9.69 -14.91
N GLY A 106 2.28 10.20 -14.46
CA GLY A 106 1.27 9.38 -13.77
C GLY A 106 0.76 8.26 -14.65
N ASN A 107 0.48 8.54 -15.93
CA ASN A 107 0.03 7.52 -16.88
C ASN A 107 1.03 6.36 -17.02
N GLN A 108 2.32 6.68 -17.15
CA GLN A 108 3.39 5.69 -17.26
C GLN A 108 3.60 4.92 -15.95
N LEU A 109 3.52 5.59 -14.79
CA LEU A 109 3.64 4.93 -13.49
C LEU A 109 2.47 3.97 -13.23
N MET A 110 1.24 4.36 -13.56
CA MET A 110 0.07 3.48 -13.46
C MET A 110 0.20 2.27 -14.39
N HIS A 111 0.70 2.46 -15.61
CA HIS A 111 1.02 1.35 -16.52
C HIS A 111 2.11 0.42 -15.94
N GLN A 112 3.12 0.96 -15.26
CA GLN A 112 4.12 0.15 -14.55
C GLN A 112 3.48 -0.67 -13.44
N ASN A 113 2.53 -0.10 -12.69
CA ASN A 113 1.77 -0.84 -11.69
C ASN A 113 0.93 -1.96 -12.33
N ALA A 114 0.27 -1.68 -13.46
CA ALA A 114 -0.45 -2.70 -14.24
C ALA A 114 0.47 -3.89 -14.60
N LYS A 115 1.66 -3.60 -15.12
CA LYS A 115 2.66 -4.61 -15.47
C LYS A 115 3.14 -5.41 -14.26
N LYS A 116 3.40 -4.76 -13.12
CA LYS A 116 3.78 -5.43 -11.88
C LYS A 116 2.68 -6.37 -11.39
N THR A 117 1.43 -5.90 -11.40
CA THR A 117 0.26 -6.70 -11.01
C THR A 117 0.04 -7.88 -11.96
N ALA A 118 0.18 -7.69 -13.26
CA ALA A 118 0.07 -8.76 -14.26
C ALA A 118 1.20 -9.79 -14.18
N ALA A 119 2.36 -9.41 -13.65
CA ALA A 119 3.52 -10.29 -13.48
C ALA A 119 3.47 -11.15 -12.21
N LEU A 120 2.47 -10.96 -11.32
CA LEU A 120 2.32 -11.75 -10.10
C LEU A 120 2.22 -13.25 -10.41
N GLN A 121 2.90 -14.05 -9.59
CA GLN A 121 2.89 -15.51 -9.66
C GLN A 121 2.56 -16.08 -8.27
N PRO A 122 1.41 -16.78 -8.10
CA PRO A 122 0.35 -16.93 -9.10
C PRO A 122 -0.34 -15.59 -9.44
N PRO A 123 -1.01 -15.49 -10.60
CA PRO A 123 -1.85 -14.32 -10.90
C PRO A 123 -2.86 -14.08 -9.78
N HIS A 124 -3.00 -12.83 -9.34
CA HIS A 124 -3.95 -12.47 -8.29
C HIS A 124 -5.38 -12.79 -8.72
N GLN A 125 -6.20 -13.25 -7.77
CA GLN A 125 -7.60 -13.62 -8.00
C GLN A 125 -8.58 -12.67 -7.30
N TYR A 126 -8.07 -11.85 -6.39
CA TYR A 126 -8.81 -10.90 -5.57
C TYR A 126 -7.84 -9.85 -5.01
N VAL A 127 -8.39 -8.81 -4.40
CA VAL A 127 -7.64 -7.81 -3.64
C VAL A 127 -8.12 -7.77 -2.18
N PRO A 128 -7.25 -7.51 -1.20
CA PRO A 128 -5.80 -7.30 -1.34
C PRO A 128 -5.05 -8.59 -1.66
N TRP A 129 -3.98 -8.48 -2.47
CA TRP A 129 -3.07 -9.59 -2.79
C TRP A 129 -1.71 -9.37 -2.15
N ILE A 130 -1.39 -10.13 -1.11
CA ILE A 130 -0.22 -9.89 -0.27
C ILE A 130 0.90 -10.82 -0.70
N THR A 131 2.06 -10.26 -1.03
CA THR A 131 3.28 -11.05 -1.22
C THR A 131 4.22 -10.81 -0.05
N ILE A 132 4.85 -11.87 0.44
CA ILE A 132 5.82 -11.80 1.54
C ILE A 132 7.14 -12.33 1.00
N ASN A 133 8.17 -11.49 0.98
CA ASN A 133 9.48 -11.78 0.38
C ASN A 133 9.40 -12.29 -1.08
N GLY A 134 8.46 -11.76 -1.86
CA GLY A 134 8.26 -12.12 -3.27
C GLY A 134 7.40 -13.36 -3.51
N GLU A 135 6.90 -14.01 -2.46
CA GLU A 135 6.06 -15.21 -2.57
C GLU A 135 4.62 -14.93 -2.13
N HIS A 136 3.66 -15.59 -2.76
CA HIS A 136 2.27 -15.62 -2.34
C HIS A 136 1.79 -17.07 -2.18
N THR A 137 1.16 -17.36 -1.06
CA THR A 137 0.40 -18.59 -0.81
C THR A 137 -0.84 -18.24 0.00
N ASP A 138 -1.88 -19.07 -0.08
CA ASP A 138 -3.09 -18.88 0.73
C ASP A 138 -2.78 -18.85 2.23
N GLU A 139 -1.79 -19.64 2.68
CA GLU A 139 -1.33 -19.65 4.07
C GLU A 139 -0.66 -18.32 4.47
N LEU A 140 0.23 -17.77 3.61
CA LEU A 140 0.86 -16.48 3.86
C LEU A 140 -0.15 -15.35 3.84
N GLN A 141 -1.08 -15.37 2.87
CA GLN A 141 -2.18 -14.42 2.79
C GLN A 141 -3.02 -14.45 4.07
N GLN A 142 -3.45 -15.63 4.52
CA GLN A 142 -4.25 -15.77 5.74
C GLN A 142 -3.49 -15.27 6.97
N LYS A 143 -2.23 -15.70 7.16
CA LYS A 143 -1.41 -15.23 8.30
C LYS A 143 -1.19 -13.73 8.30
N ALA A 144 -0.98 -13.13 7.12
CA ALA A 144 -0.82 -11.69 6.99
C ALA A 144 -2.12 -10.95 7.32
N MET A 145 -3.27 -11.50 6.93
CA MET A 145 -4.59 -10.94 7.24
C MET A 145 -4.97 -11.11 8.72
N ASP A 146 -4.53 -12.19 9.38
CA ASP A 146 -4.78 -12.45 10.80
C ASP A 146 -3.89 -11.61 11.72
N SER A 147 -2.59 -11.54 11.40
CA SER A 147 -1.63 -10.69 12.08
C SER A 147 -0.35 -10.58 11.27
N LEU A 148 -0.25 -9.51 10.47
CA LEU A 148 0.97 -9.22 9.72
C LEU A 148 2.18 -9.07 10.65
N PHE A 149 1.97 -8.45 11.82
CA PHE A 149 2.99 -8.28 12.85
C PHE A 149 3.62 -9.61 13.28
N LEU A 150 2.80 -10.60 13.66
CA LEU A 150 3.31 -11.91 14.08
C LEU A 150 4.01 -12.63 12.93
N LEU A 151 3.48 -12.51 11.71
CA LEU A 151 4.09 -13.11 10.52
C LEU A 151 5.49 -12.52 10.26
N VAL A 152 5.63 -11.20 10.20
CA VAL A 152 6.93 -10.51 10.01
C VAL A 152 7.93 -10.92 11.10
N CYS A 153 7.52 -10.87 12.37
CA CYS A 153 8.36 -11.29 13.48
C CYS A 153 8.79 -12.76 13.41
N SER A 154 7.97 -13.65 12.83
CA SER A 154 8.28 -15.07 12.70
C SER A 154 9.26 -15.36 11.56
N LEU A 155 9.22 -14.55 10.50
CA LEU A 155 10.03 -14.74 9.29
C LEU A 155 11.38 -14.01 9.36
N TYR A 156 11.50 -13.01 10.23
CA TYR A 156 12.75 -12.25 10.36
C TYR A 156 13.88 -13.13 10.92
N LYS A 157 14.99 -13.20 10.18
CA LYS A 157 16.14 -14.06 10.49
C LYS A 157 17.23 -13.39 11.33
N GLY A 158 17.15 -12.07 11.51
CA GLY A 158 18.10 -11.29 12.30
C GLY A 158 17.74 -11.21 13.78
N GLU A 159 18.36 -10.26 14.48
CA GLU A 159 17.99 -9.98 15.87
C GLU A 159 16.60 -9.32 15.93
N THR A 160 15.63 -10.04 16.48
CA THR A 160 14.25 -9.55 16.53
C THR A 160 14.10 -8.34 17.46
N PRO A 161 13.40 -7.27 17.01
CA PRO A 161 13.07 -6.11 17.84
C PRO A 161 12.31 -6.50 19.11
N ALA A 162 12.40 -5.67 20.14
CA ALA A 162 11.70 -5.89 21.40
C ALA A 162 10.18 -6.10 21.22
N ALA A 163 9.58 -5.40 20.24
CA ALA A 163 8.17 -5.54 19.87
C ALA A 163 7.80 -7.01 19.59
N CYS A 164 8.62 -7.74 18.82
CA CYS A 164 8.38 -9.15 18.51
C CYS A 164 8.42 -10.08 19.73
N LYS A 165 9.11 -9.67 20.80
CA LYS A 165 9.22 -10.44 22.05
C LYS A 165 7.99 -10.22 22.96
N LEU A 166 7.31 -9.08 22.82
CA LEU A 166 6.08 -8.78 23.57
C LEU A 166 4.89 -9.61 23.07
N GLY A 167 4.74 -9.80 21.75
CA GLY A 167 3.65 -10.58 21.15
C GLY A 167 3.65 -12.08 21.48
N LYS A 168 4.77 -12.63 21.96
CA LYS A 168 4.88 -14.04 22.40
C LYS A 168 4.53 -14.25 23.87
N LYS A 169 4.49 -13.20 24.68
CA LYS A 169 3.96 -13.27 26.03
C LYS A 169 2.46 -13.08 25.92
N ALA A 170 1.72 -14.18 25.73
CA ALA A 170 0.33 -14.22 26.17
C ALA A 170 0.32 -13.84 27.64
N VAL A 171 0.07 -12.56 27.93
CA VAL A 171 -0.16 -12.13 29.29
C VAL A 171 -1.47 -12.82 29.66
N LYS A 172 -1.41 -13.78 30.57
CA LYS A 172 -2.60 -14.23 31.29
C LYS A 172 -3.11 -13.05 32.09
N THR A 173 -3.80 -12.13 31.45
CA THR A 173 -4.57 -11.10 32.12
C THR A 173 -5.83 -11.77 32.62
N SER A 174 -5.73 -12.39 33.80
CA SER A 174 -6.85 -12.40 34.72
C SER A 174 -7.05 -10.95 35.14
N TYR A 175 -7.93 -10.25 34.42
CA TYR A 175 -8.61 -9.11 35.01
C TYR A 175 -9.97 -9.62 35.49
N CYS A 176 -10.31 -9.17 36.70
CA CYS A 176 -11.57 -9.42 37.39
C CYS A 176 -12.80 -9.26 36.49
#